data_AF-A0A940ZIT4-F1
#
_entry.id   AF-A0A940ZIT4-F1
#
_cell.length_a   1.000
_cell.length_b   1.000
_cell.length_c   1.000
_cell.angle_alpha   90.00
_cell.angle_beta   90.00
_cell.angle_gamma   90.00
#
_symmetry.space_group_name_H-M   'P 1'
#
loop_
_entity.id
_entity.type
_entity.pdbx_description
1 polymer ?
#
loop_
_entity_poly.entity_id
_entity_poly.type
_entity_poly.pdbx_seq_one_letter_code
_entity_poly.pdbx_strand_id
1 'polypeptide(L)'
;SVSPPVTVPSVEKKEVHPVTTTREQAFRALFTLWQIDYDAQDKRSICEQARAKGLECMERKGSLDTLVQMNRPAVLRLVGAEGKEQYPLLVALSGESASFATVHGTQEVNVREIARGWSGQYILLWRPPPGYPVHMKVGSRGPSVSWLDSQLALVQGRKGRAGLPVYDQDMVRQVKEFQVTNGLVPDGIVGPDTMIRLSGAAGQDGPVLRPKAGGG
;
A
#
# COMPACT_ATOMS: atom_id res chain seq x y z
N SER A 1 -49.47 44.19 3.62
CA SER A 1 -48.90 42.95 4.16
C SER A 1 -47.54 42.72 3.57
N VAL A 2 -46.49 42.82 4.39
CA VAL A 2 -45.11 42.53 3.98
C VAL A 2 -44.76 41.19 4.60
N SER A 3 -44.50 40.17 3.77
CA SER A 3 -44.06 38.86 4.24
C SER A 3 -42.65 38.97 4.84
N PRO A 4 -42.35 38.26 5.95
CA PRO A 4 -41.02 38.27 6.52
C PRO A 4 -40.03 37.50 5.63
N PRO A 5 -38.73 37.86 5.65
CA PRO A 5 -37.72 37.12 4.92
C PRO A 5 -37.51 35.74 5.56
N VAL A 6 -37.52 34.70 4.73
CA VAL A 6 -37.20 33.34 5.14
C VAL A 6 -35.69 33.23 5.34
N THR A 7 -35.27 33.05 6.58
CA THR A 7 -33.88 32.73 6.92
C THR A 7 -33.60 31.30 6.46
N VAL A 8 -32.81 31.16 5.40
CA VAL A 8 -32.29 29.86 4.95
C VAL A 8 -31.24 29.40 5.96
N PRO A 9 -31.37 28.22 6.60
CA PRO A 9 -30.35 27.75 7.50
C PRO A 9 -29.08 27.46 6.71
N SER A 10 -27.96 28.06 7.13
CA SER A 10 -26.64 27.74 6.59
C SER A 10 -26.35 26.26 6.83
N VAL A 11 -26.13 25.53 5.74
CA VAL A 11 -25.68 24.14 5.78
C VAL A 11 -24.33 24.10 6.47
N GLU A 12 -24.30 23.61 7.72
CA GLU A 12 -23.07 23.25 8.40
C GLU A 12 -22.27 22.32 7.49
N LYS A 13 -21.04 22.72 7.16
CA LYS A 13 -20.08 21.84 6.48
C LYS A 13 -19.85 20.65 7.40
N LYS A 14 -20.54 19.55 7.14
CA LYS A 14 -20.28 18.27 7.78
C LYS A 14 -18.85 17.89 7.40
N GLU A 15 -17.91 18.17 8.29
CA GLU A 15 -16.53 17.72 8.13
C GLU A 15 -16.58 16.22 7.89
N VAL A 16 -16.26 15.80 6.68
CA VAL A 16 -16.17 14.39 6.30
C VAL A 16 -14.95 13.84 7.01
N HIS A 17 -15.15 13.48 8.27
CA HIS A 17 -14.15 12.82 9.06
C HIS A 17 -14.01 11.40 8.51
N PRO A 18 -12.80 10.95 8.16
CA PRO A 18 -12.58 9.56 7.84
C PRO A 18 -13.07 8.73 9.02
N VAL A 19 -13.84 7.70 8.67
CA VAL A 19 -14.43 6.67 9.52
C VAL A 19 -13.62 6.49 10.81
N THR A 20 -14.24 6.71 11.97
CA THR A 20 -13.59 6.45 13.26
C THR A 20 -13.40 4.94 13.42
N THR A 21 -12.28 4.42 12.93
CA THR A 21 -11.85 3.03 13.11
C THR A 21 -10.76 2.99 14.17
N THR A 22 -10.90 2.11 15.16
CA THR A 22 -9.83 1.93 16.15
C THR A 22 -8.59 1.33 15.49
N ARG A 23 -7.42 1.56 16.09
CA ARG A 23 -6.17 0.97 15.62
C ARG A 23 -6.30 -0.55 15.43
N GLU A 24 -6.92 -1.23 16.39
CA GLU A 24 -7.14 -2.68 16.36
C GLU A 24 -8.05 -3.13 15.20
N GLN A 25 -9.16 -2.43 14.99
CA GLN A 25 -10.09 -2.73 13.89
C GLN A 25 -9.42 -2.56 12.53
N ALA A 26 -8.62 -1.50 12.37
CA ALA A 26 -7.91 -1.22 11.13
C ALA A 26 -6.86 -2.27 10.81
N PHE A 27 -6.05 -2.68 11.80
CA PHE A 27 -5.05 -3.73 11.59
C PHE A 27 -5.68 -5.11 11.42
N ARG A 28 -6.78 -5.41 12.11
CA ARG A 28 -7.55 -6.63 11.82
C ARG A 28 -8.00 -6.66 10.37
N ALA A 29 -8.61 -5.58 9.88
CA ALA A 29 -9.04 -5.47 8.49
C ALA A 29 -7.84 -5.57 7.51
N LEU A 30 -6.71 -4.93 7.82
CA LEU A 30 -5.51 -5.01 6.98
C LEU A 30 -4.99 -6.44 6.86
N PHE A 31 -4.88 -7.17 7.98
CA PHE A 31 -4.45 -8.57 7.98
C PHE A 31 -5.46 -9.48 7.26
N THR A 32 -6.76 -9.23 7.39
CA THR A 32 -7.80 -9.95 6.66
C THR A 32 -7.65 -9.81 5.14
N LEU A 33 -7.25 -8.64 4.62
CA LEU A 33 -6.95 -8.47 3.20
C LEU A 33 -5.80 -9.36 2.71
N TRP A 34 -4.91 -9.76 3.61
CA TRP A 34 -3.84 -10.71 3.35
C TRP A 34 -4.21 -12.17 3.64
N GLN A 35 -5.46 -12.43 4.05
CA GLN A 35 -5.97 -13.73 4.48
C GLN A 35 -5.20 -14.29 5.69
N ILE A 36 -4.82 -13.41 6.61
CA ILE A 36 -4.06 -13.76 7.82
C ILE A 36 -4.85 -13.29 9.05
N ASP A 37 -4.84 -14.09 10.11
CA ASP A 37 -5.43 -13.69 11.38
C ASP A 37 -4.55 -12.64 12.10
N TYR A 38 -5.17 -11.66 12.73
CA TYR A 38 -4.50 -10.71 13.62
C TYR A 38 -5.00 -10.92 15.04
N ASP A 39 -4.08 -11.14 15.98
CA ASP A 39 -4.42 -11.26 17.39
C ASP A 39 -4.18 -9.92 18.10
N ALA A 40 -5.26 -9.25 18.47
CA ALA A 40 -5.20 -7.99 19.18
C ALA A 40 -4.75 -8.14 20.65
N GLN A 41 -4.79 -9.36 21.21
CA GLN A 41 -4.36 -9.66 22.58
C GLN A 41 -2.89 -10.10 22.66
N ASP A 42 -2.28 -10.41 21.51
CA ASP A 42 -0.86 -10.72 21.43
C ASP A 42 -0.03 -9.47 21.77
N LYS A 43 0.97 -9.66 22.65
CA LYS A 43 1.84 -8.59 23.14
C LYS A 43 2.86 -8.11 22.10
N ARG A 44 3.07 -8.88 21.02
CA ARG A 44 3.91 -8.48 19.90
C ARG A 44 3.31 -7.29 19.17
N SER A 45 4.18 -6.42 18.67
CA SER A 45 3.79 -5.34 17.76
C SER A 45 3.15 -5.89 16.48
N ILE A 46 2.39 -5.04 15.80
CA ILE A 46 1.76 -5.35 14.51
C ILE A 46 2.79 -5.89 13.51
N CYS A 47 3.96 -5.26 13.43
CA CYS A 47 5.00 -5.66 12.50
C CYS A 47 5.67 -6.99 12.89
N GLU A 48 5.81 -7.29 14.18
CA GLU A 48 6.29 -8.60 14.64
C GLU A 48 5.28 -9.72 14.33
N GLN A 49 3.98 -9.47 14.51
CA GLN A 49 2.95 -10.43 14.12
C GLN A 49 2.91 -10.65 12.60
N ALA A 50 3.06 -9.58 11.80
CA ALA A 50 3.15 -9.67 10.35
C ALA A 50 4.34 -10.57 9.93
N ARG A 51 5.53 -10.33 10.49
CA ARG A 51 6.75 -11.12 10.23
C ARG A 51 6.61 -12.57 10.62
N ALA A 52 6.01 -12.86 11.77
CA ALA A 52 5.74 -14.22 12.21
C ALA A 52 4.83 -15.00 11.25
N LYS A 53 4.09 -14.30 10.39
CA LYS A 53 3.13 -14.87 9.42
C LYS A 53 3.58 -14.68 7.96
N GLY A 54 4.87 -14.40 7.73
CA GLY A 54 5.47 -14.33 6.40
C GLY A 54 5.18 -13.05 5.62
N LEU A 55 4.74 -11.99 6.31
CA LEU A 55 4.66 -10.64 5.74
C LEU A 55 5.77 -9.75 6.30
N GLU A 56 6.14 -8.72 5.57
CA GLU A 56 6.91 -7.61 6.09
C GLU A 56 6.01 -6.39 6.30
N CYS A 57 6.45 -5.54 7.21
CA CYS A 57 5.74 -4.35 7.65
C CYS A 57 6.56 -3.12 7.28
N MET A 58 5.94 -2.15 6.61
CA MET A 58 6.59 -0.89 6.25
C MET A 58 5.86 0.27 6.93
N GLU A 59 6.54 0.87 7.90
CA GLU A 59 6.11 2.08 8.59
C GLU A 59 6.93 3.26 8.07
N ARG A 60 6.32 4.16 7.32
CA ARG A 60 7.03 5.28 6.66
C ARG A 60 6.17 6.54 6.61
N LYS A 61 6.80 7.62 6.15
CA LYS A 61 6.14 8.86 5.76
C LYS A 61 6.22 9.04 4.25
N GLY A 62 5.12 9.41 3.61
CA GLY A 62 5.02 9.64 2.17
C GLY A 62 3.76 10.40 1.78
N SER A 63 3.54 10.57 0.48
CA SER A 63 2.33 11.20 -0.07
C SER A 63 1.29 10.15 -0.50
N LEU A 64 0.09 10.59 -0.90
CA LEU A 64 -0.90 9.70 -1.51
C LEU A 64 -0.36 9.10 -2.82
N ASP A 65 0.43 9.86 -3.60
CA ASP A 65 1.09 9.32 -4.79
C ASP A 65 2.07 8.20 -4.45
N THR A 66 2.75 8.27 -3.30
CA THR A 66 3.59 7.17 -2.82
C THR A 66 2.75 5.90 -2.63
N LEU A 67 1.56 6.01 -2.03
CA LEU A 67 0.66 4.87 -1.84
C LEU A 67 0.11 4.34 -3.17
N VAL A 68 -0.24 5.23 -4.11
CA VAL A 68 -0.63 4.86 -5.49
C VAL A 68 0.46 4.03 -6.16
N GLN A 69 1.71 4.45 -6.03
CA GLN A 69 2.87 3.78 -6.62
C GLN A 69 3.19 2.45 -5.93
N MET A 70 3.10 2.37 -4.59
CA MET A 70 3.23 1.09 -3.87
C MET A 70 2.09 0.13 -4.19
N ASN A 71 0.94 0.68 -4.58
CA ASN A 71 -0.27 -0.06 -4.93
C ASN A 71 -0.67 -1.08 -3.86
N ARG A 72 -0.53 -0.72 -2.58
CA ARG A 72 -0.92 -1.56 -1.43
C ARG A 72 -1.87 -0.80 -0.51
N PRO A 73 -2.90 -1.48 0.04
CA PRO A 73 -3.69 -0.94 1.13
C PRO A 73 -2.79 -0.55 2.30
N ALA A 74 -3.14 0.55 2.97
CA ALA A 74 -2.34 1.10 4.04
C ALA A 74 -3.23 1.69 5.13
N VAL A 75 -2.84 1.46 6.38
CA VAL A 75 -3.40 2.17 7.52
C VAL A 75 -2.73 3.53 7.61
N LEU A 76 -3.52 4.60 7.52
CA LEU A 76 -3.02 5.96 7.66
C LEU A 76 -3.05 6.36 9.14
N ARG A 77 -2.06 7.12 9.61
CA ARG A 77 -2.14 7.79 10.91
C ARG A 77 -2.61 9.23 10.70
N LEU A 78 -3.82 9.53 11.17
CA LEU A 78 -4.42 10.85 11.13
C LEU A 78 -4.51 11.43 12.54
N VAL A 79 -4.37 12.76 12.64
CA VAL A 79 -4.57 13.49 13.88
C VAL A 79 -5.75 14.43 13.66
N GLY A 80 -6.86 14.19 14.37
CA GLY A 80 -8.07 15.00 14.27
C GLY A 80 -7.92 16.37 14.93
N ALA A 81 -8.94 17.23 14.78
CA ALA A 81 -8.94 18.60 15.28
C ALA A 81 -8.70 18.71 16.81
N GLU A 82 -9.10 17.70 17.59
CA GLU A 82 -8.91 17.62 19.04
C GLU A 82 -7.57 16.96 19.45
N GLY A 83 -6.67 16.69 18.48
CA GLY A 83 -5.41 15.96 18.72
C GLY A 83 -5.57 14.44 18.83
N LYS A 84 -6.81 13.92 18.70
CA LYS A 84 -7.09 12.49 18.75
C LYS A 84 -6.55 11.77 17.52
N GLU A 85 -5.80 10.70 17.73
CA GLU A 85 -5.30 9.86 16.65
C GLU A 85 -6.35 8.90 16.11
N GLN A 86 -6.38 8.77 14.79
CA GLN A 86 -7.23 7.84 14.06
C GLN A 86 -6.38 7.02 13.08
N TYR A 87 -6.81 5.78 12.85
CA TYR A 87 -6.07 4.79 12.07
C TYR A 87 -6.92 4.21 10.93
N PRO A 88 -7.48 5.00 10.00
CA PRO A 88 -8.33 4.44 8.96
C PRO A 88 -7.52 3.62 7.95
N LEU A 89 -8.07 2.49 7.52
CA LEU A 89 -7.47 1.62 6.50
C LEU A 89 -7.93 2.07 5.11
N LEU A 90 -7.01 2.61 4.32
CA LEU A 90 -7.22 2.93 2.91
C LEU A 90 -7.14 1.64 2.09
N VAL A 91 -8.24 1.26 1.43
CA VAL A 91 -8.34 0.02 0.63
C VAL A 91 -8.43 0.25 -0.86
N ALA A 92 -8.92 1.41 -1.29
CA ALA A 92 -8.91 1.78 -2.70
C ALA A 92 -8.61 3.27 -2.89
N LEU A 93 -7.95 3.61 -4.00
CA LEU A 93 -7.68 4.98 -4.40
C LEU A 93 -7.79 5.11 -5.92
N SER A 94 -8.79 5.84 -6.40
CA SER A 94 -9.06 6.01 -7.83
C SER A 94 -9.55 7.42 -8.15
N GLY A 95 -8.81 8.12 -9.02
CA GLY A 95 -9.08 9.52 -9.34
C GLY A 95 -9.09 10.39 -8.08
N GLU A 96 -10.24 10.98 -7.78
CA GLU A 96 -10.43 11.82 -6.58
C GLU A 96 -11.16 11.10 -5.44
N SER A 97 -11.42 9.80 -5.56
CA SER A 97 -12.08 8.99 -4.54
C SER A 97 -11.08 8.11 -3.79
N ALA A 98 -11.13 8.18 -2.46
CA ALA A 98 -10.42 7.31 -1.54
C ALA A 98 -11.44 6.46 -0.78
N SER A 99 -11.30 5.13 -0.82
CA SER A 99 -12.19 4.22 -0.10
C SER A 99 -11.49 3.69 1.15
N PHE A 100 -12.14 3.87 2.30
CA PHE A 100 -11.67 3.40 3.60
C PHE A 100 -12.52 2.23 4.09
N ALA A 101 -11.87 1.21 4.66
CA ALA A 101 -12.58 0.11 5.30
C ALA A 101 -13.23 0.54 6.61
N THR A 102 -14.44 0.05 6.84
CA THR A 102 -15.27 0.34 8.01
C THR A 102 -15.85 -0.96 8.54
N VAL A 103 -16.41 -0.93 9.75
CA VAL A 103 -17.17 -2.07 10.29
C VAL A 103 -18.41 -2.43 9.46
N HIS A 104 -18.89 -1.51 8.61
CA HIS A 104 -20.09 -1.66 7.78
C HIS A 104 -19.77 -1.82 6.28
N GLY A 105 -18.50 -2.00 5.90
CA GLY A 105 -18.08 -2.12 4.50
C GLY A 105 -17.02 -1.09 4.13
N THR A 106 -17.24 -0.31 3.08
CA THR A 106 -16.32 0.75 2.64
C THR A 106 -17.01 2.10 2.62
N GLN A 107 -16.28 3.16 3.00
CA GLN A 107 -16.73 4.54 2.87
C GLN A 107 -15.83 5.26 1.89
N GLU A 108 -16.42 5.87 0.87
CA GLU A 108 -15.71 6.75 -0.05
C GLU A 108 -15.66 8.18 0.49
N VAL A 109 -14.51 8.81 0.33
CA VAL A 109 -14.26 10.21 0.69
C VAL A 109 -13.43 10.88 -0.39
N ASN A 110 -13.48 12.20 -0.46
CA ASN A 110 -12.68 12.91 -1.45
C ASN A 110 -11.20 12.90 -1.02
N VAL A 111 -10.31 12.58 -1.96
CA VAL A 111 -8.85 12.55 -1.75
C VAL A 111 -8.32 13.86 -1.15
N ARG A 112 -8.90 15.01 -1.50
CA ARG A 112 -8.51 16.32 -0.97
C ARG A 112 -8.85 16.52 0.51
N GLU A 113 -9.82 15.79 1.03
CA GLU A 113 -10.15 15.84 2.46
C GLU A 113 -9.07 15.13 3.28
N ILE A 114 -8.57 14.00 2.77
CA ILE A 114 -7.46 13.27 3.39
C ILE A 114 -6.15 14.04 3.24
N ALA A 115 -5.85 14.56 2.05
CA ALA A 115 -4.58 15.25 1.78
C ALA A 115 -4.36 16.49 2.66
N ARG A 116 -5.42 17.16 3.12
CA ARG A 116 -5.34 18.34 3.99
C ARG A 116 -4.97 18.02 5.44
N GLY A 117 -5.39 16.86 5.95
CA GLY A 117 -5.22 16.49 7.36
C GLY A 117 -4.17 15.39 7.61
N TRP A 118 -3.68 14.73 6.56
CA TRP A 118 -2.76 13.61 6.71
C TRP A 118 -1.30 14.06 6.80
N SER A 119 -0.62 13.67 7.88
CA SER A 119 0.81 13.93 8.11
C SER A 119 1.75 13.12 7.21
N GLY A 120 1.20 12.26 6.35
CA GLY A 120 1.93 11.35 5.46
C GLY A 120 2.34 10.03 6.10
N GLN A 121 2.09 9.82 7.39
CA GLN A 121 2.46 8.57 8.08
C GLN A 121 1.51 7.44 7.72
N TYR A 122 2.07 6.31 7.26
CA TYR A 122 1.31 5.11 6.94
C TYR A 122 2.04 3.84 7.41
N ILE A 123 1.24 2.79 7.54
CA ILE A 123 1.70 1.42 7.74
C ILE A 123 1.07 0.57 6.65
N LEU A 124 1.91 -0.13 5.88
CA LEU A 124 1.45 -1.14 4.92
C LEU A 124 2.12 -2.48 5.23
N LEU A 125 1.46 -3.54 4.78
CA LEU A 125 2.03 -4.88 4.77
C LEU A 125 2.36 -5.28 3.34
N TRP A 126 3.36 -6.14 3.17
CA TRP A 126 3.71 -6.72 1.88
C TRP A 126 4.33 -8.11 2.08
N ARG A 127 4.28 -8.96 1.06
CA ARG A 127 4.84 -10.31 1.13
C ARG A 127 6.18 -10.34 0.40
N PRO A 128 7.31 -10.57 1.09
CA PRO A 128 8.58 -10.78 0.40
C PRO A 128 8.60 -12.14 -0.30
N PRO A 129 9.37 -12.29 -1.39
CA PRO A 129 9.57 -13.59 -1.99
C PRO A 129 10.38 -14.52 -1.06
N PRO A 130 10.27 -15.85 -1.24
CA PRO A 130 11.06 -16.81 -0.47
C PRO A 130 12.57 -16.51 -0.53
N GLY A 131 13.22 -16.49 0.63
CA GLY A 131 14.66 -16.24 0.72
C GLY A 131 15.09 -14.85 0.25
N TYR A 132 14.22 -13.84 0.37
CA TYR A 132 14.55 -12.46 0.07
C TYR A 132 15.63 -11.94 1.03
N PRO A 133 16.85 -11.62 0.55
CA PRO A 133 17.79 -10.84 1.33
C PRO A 133 17.30 -9.39 1.37
N VAL A 134 17.53 -8.68 2.48
CA VAL A 134 17.14 -7.26 2.62
C VAL A 134 17.62 -6.39 1.43
N HIS A 135 18.72 -6.80 0.77
CA HIS A 135 19.16 -6.27 -0.52
C HIS A 135 19.74 -7.38 -1.42
N MET A 136 19.39 -7.37 -2.71
CA MET A 136 20.03 -8.19 -3.74
C MET A 136 21.13 -7.41 -4.46
N LYS A 137 22.30 -8.04 -4.67
CA LYS A 137 23.47 -7.42 -5.30
C LYS A 137 24.06 -8.32 -6.37
N VAL A 138 24.95 -7.79 -7.20
CA VAL A 138 25.58 -8.55 -8.30
C VAL A 138 26.22 -9.83 -7.76
N GLY A 139 25.91 -10.95 -8.41
CA GLY A 139 26.34 -12.29 -8.00
C GLY A 139 25.38 -13.01 -7.05
N SER A 140 24.33 -12.35 -6.54
CA SER A 140 23.27 -13.02 -5.77
C SER A 140 22.63 -14.15 -6.57
N ARG A 141 22.25 -15.22 -5.85
CA ARG A 141 21.61 -16.43 -6.37
C ARG A 141 20.50 -16.88 -5.43
N GLY A 142 19.62 -17.76 -5.90
CA GLY A 142 18.61 -18.43 -5.09
C GLY A 142 17.19 -18.01 -5.41
N PRO A 143 16.20 -18.45 -4.60
CA PRO A 143 14.79 -18.33 -4.92
C PRO A 143 14.32 -16.88 -5.14
N SER A 144 14.89 -15.91 -4.41
CA SER A 144 14.58 -14.50 -4.58
C SER A 144 15.03 -13.95 -5.94
N VAL A 145 16.15 -14.43 -6.51
CA VAL A 145 16.61 -14.05 -7.85
C VAL A 145 15.72 -14.68 -8.93
N SER A 146 15.31 -15.93 -8.76
CA SER A 146 14.35 -16.59 -9.65
C SER A 146 13.01 -15.87 -9.66
N TRP A 147 12.55 -15.44 -8.48
CA TRP A 147 11.35 -14.63 -8.36
C TRP A 147 11.51 -13.30 -9.08
N LEU A 148 12.62 -12.59 -8.87
CA LEU A 148 12.90 -11.30 -9.50
C LEU A 148 12.88 -11.40 -11.04
N ASP A 149 13.59 -12.38 -11.61
CA ASP A 149 13.59 -12.58 -13.07
C ASP A 149 12.19 -12.88 -13.61
N SER A 150 11.41 -13.70 -12.89
CA SER A 150 10.03 -14.01 -13.28
C SER A 150 9.15 -12.76 -13.27
N GLN A 151 9.26 -11.91 -12.26
CA GLN A 151 8.45 -10.68 -12.20
C GLN A 151 8.87 -9.67 -13.27
N LEU A 152 10.17 -9.47 -13.49
CA LEU A 152 10.67 -8.62 -14.58
C LEU A 152 10.18 -9.13 -15.93
N ALA A 153 10.23 -10.45 -16.15
CA ALA A 153 9.75 -11.07 -17.37
C ALA A 153 8.25 -10.80 -17.61
N LEU A 154 7.43 -10.95 -16.56
CA LEU A 154 5.98 -10.68 -16.61
C LEU A 154 5.70 -9.21 -16.96
N VAL A 155 6.36 -8.27 -16.28
CA VAL A 155 6.17 -6.83 -16.54
C VAL A 155 6.63 -6.43 -17.94
N GLN A 156 7.65 -7.10 -18.48
CA GLN A 156 8.19 -6.85 -19.81
C GLN A 156 7.48 -7.66 -20.93
N GLY A 157 6.50 -8.52 -20.59
CA GLY A 157 5.83 -9.38 -21.56
C GLY A 157 6.75 -10.40 -22.24
N ARG A 158 7.87 -10.77 -21.59
CA ARG A 158 8.83 -11.77 -22.09
C ARG A 158 8.74 -13.06 -21.29
N LYS A 159 9.41 -14.10 -21.78
CA LYS A 159 9.66 -15.31 -20.98
C LYS A 159 10.81 -15.06 -19.99
N GLY A 160 10.71 -15.69 -18.82
CA GLY A 160 11.82 -15.76 -17.87
C GLY A 160 13.03 -16.48 -18.47
N ARG A 161 14.19 -16.28 -17.86
CA ARG A 161 15.43 -16.97 -18.24
C ARG A 161 15.30 -18.46 -17.95
N ALA A 162 15.97 -19.28 -18.77
CA ALA A 162 16.08 -20.71 -18.49
C ALA A 162 17.06 -20.97 -17.34
N GLY A 163 16.76 -21.98 -16.51
CA GLY A 163 17.64 -22.42 -15.40
C GLY A 163 17.53 -21.56 -14.13
N LEU A 164 18.60 -21.58 -13.33
CA LEU A 164 18.70 -20.81 -12.09
C LEU A 164 19.41 -19.48 -12.35
N PRO A 165 18.70 -18.34 -12.38
CA PRO A 165 19.30 -17.06 -12.70
C PRO A 165 20.28 -16.59 -11.61
N VAL A 166 21.23 -15.78 -12.05
CA VAL A 166 22.13 -15.00 -11.20
C VAL A 166 21.76 -13.54 -11.39
N TYR A 167 21.84 -12.76 -10.32
CA TYR A 167 21.70 -11.31 -10.42
C TYR A 167 22.96 -10.73 -11.09
N ASP A 168 22.95 -10.65 -12.41
CA ASP A 168 24.06 -10.22 -13.26
C ASP A 168 23.88 -8.79 -13.78
N GLN A 169 24.84 -8.31 -14.57
CA GLN A 169 24.80 -6.94 -15.13
C GLN A 169 23.62 -6.72 -16.07
N ASP A 170 23.13 -7.76 -16.75
CA ASP A 170 21.93 -7.64 -17.56
C ASP A 170 20.68 -7.45 -16.69
N MET A 171 20.56 -8.23 -15.62
CA MET A 171 19.45 -8.09 -14.68
C MET A 171 19.50 -6.74 -13.95
N VAL A 172 20.69 -6.22 -13.63
CA VAL A 172 20.87 -4.86 -13.10
C VAL A 172 20.30 -3.81 -14.04
N ARG A 173 20.57 -3.91 -15.36
CA ARG A 173 19.99 -2.98 -16.35
C ARG A 173 18.47 -3.02 -16.35
N GLN A 174 17.90 -4.23 -16.38
CA GLN A 174 16.45 -4.41 -16.34
C GLN A 174 15.82 -3.86 -15.06
N VAL A 175 16.47 -4.04 -13.89
CA VAL A 175 16.03 -3.43 -12.63
C VAL A 175 16.09 -1.91 -12.72
N LYS A 176 17.15 -1.32 -13.28
CA LYS A 176 17.24 0.14 -13.44
C LYS A 176 16.16 0.68 -14.36
N GLU A 177 15.87 0.01 -15.47
CA GLU A 177 14.76 0.37 -16.37
C GLU A 177 13.41 0.32 -15.65
N PHE A 178 13.17 -0.74 -14.88
CA PHE A 178 11.99 -0.85 -14.02
C PHE A 178 11.93 0.29 -12.99
N GLN A 179 13.05 0.60 -12.32
CA GLN A 179 13.13 1.68 -11.34
C GLN A 179 12.80 3.03 -11.96
N VAL A 180 13.36 3.38 -13.13
CA VAL A 180 13.04 4.63 -13.84
C VAL A 180 11.55 4.72 -14.15
N THR A 181 11.01 3.70 -14.80
CA THR A 181 9.59 3.67 -15.23
C THR A 181 8.60 3.69 -14.06
N ASN A 182 9.05 3.29 -12.87
CA ASN A 182 8.25 3.28 -11.66
C ASN A 182 8.63 4.39 -10.68
N GLY A 183 9.39 5.41 -11.09
CA GLY A 183 9.71 6.57 -10.24
C GLY A 183 10.55 6.25 -9.00
N LEU A 184 11.40 5.23 -9.08
CA LEU A 184 12.41 4.87 -8.09
C LEU A 184 13.78 5.43 -8.50
N VAL A 185 14.70 5.48 -7.55
CA VAL A 185 16.12 5.76 -7.85
C VAL A 185 16.67 4.60 -8.69
N PRO A 186 17.25 4.83 -9.88
CA PRO A 186 17.74 3.78 -10.77
C PRO A 186 19.14 3.30 -10.38
N ASP A 187 19.31 2.85 -9.13
CA ASP A 187 20.58 2.38 -8.58
C ASP A 187 20.89 0.91 -8.92
N GLY A 188 19.89 0.15 -9.38
CA GLY A 188 20.01 -1.29 -9.59
C GLY A 188 20.05 -2.08 -8.28
N ILE A 189 19.59 -1.51 -7.17
CA ILE A 189 19.46 -2.19 -5.89
C ILE A 189 18.02 -2.66 -5.72
N VAL A 190 17.84 -3.95 -5.51
CA VAL A 190 16.52 -4.53 -5.26
C VAL A 190 16.26 -4.52 -3.76
N GLY A 191 15.78 -3.37 -3.27
CA GLY A 191 15.27 -3.17 -1.91
C GLY A 191 13.74 -3.29 -1.81
N PRO A 192 13.16 -3.06 -0.63
CA PRO A 192 11.72 -3.21 -0.39
C PRO A 192 10.84 -2.38 -1.34
N ASP A 193 11.22 -1.13 -1.64
CA ASP A 193 10.45 -0.28 -2.55
C ASP A 193 10.40 -0.87 -3.97
N THR A 194 11.52 -1.38 -4.48
CA THR A 194 11.60 -2.08 -5.78
C THR A 194 10.74 -3.34 -5.76
N MET A 195 10.82 -4.16 -4.71
CA MET A 195 10.07 -5.41 -4.58
C MET A 195 8.54 -5.21 -4.53
N ILE A 196 8.08 -4.24 -3.75
CA ILE A 196 6.64 -3.95 -3.60
C ILE A 196 6.04 -3.44 -4.90
N ARG A 197 6.74 -2.54 -5.60
CA ARG A 197 6.27 -2.02 -6.89
C ARG A 197 6.28 -3.11 -7.96
N LEU A 198 7.32 -3.94 -7.99
CA LEU A 198 7.45 -4.99 -8.98
C LEU A 198 6.38 -6.08 -8.83
N SER A 199 6.12 -6.54 -7.60
CA SER A 199 5.02 -7.48 -7.33
C SER A 199 3.65 -6.92 -7.73
N GLY A 200 3.40 -5.65 -7.39
CA GLY A 200 2.17 -4.96 -7.78
C GLY A 200 2.00 -4.83 -9.29
N ALA A 201 3.07 -4.51 -10.02
CA ALA A 201 3.07 -4.36 -11.47
C ALA A 201 2.86 -5.70 -12.21
N ALA A 202 3.44 -6.78 -11.69
CA ALA A 202 3.24 -8.13 -12.22
C ALA A 202 1.83 -8.70 -11.94
N GLY A 203 1.01 -7.99 -11.16
CA GLY A 203 -0.35 -8.42 -10.80
C GLY A 203 -0.36 -9.63 -9.88
N GLN A 204 0.72 -9.85 -9.12
CA GLN A 204 0.91 -10.98 -8.23
C GLN A 204 1.01 -10.51 -6.77
N ASP A 205 0.59 -11.40 -5.87
CA ASP A 205 0.81 -11.34 -4.43
C ASP A 205 0.26 -10.11 -3.67
N GLY A 206 -1.00 -10.26 -3.26
CA GLY A 206 -1.61 -9.50 -2.19
C GLY A 206 -2.70 -8.53 -2.63
N PRO A 207 -3.35 -7.86 -1.67
CA PRO A 207 -4.37 -6.87 -1.95
C PRO A 207 -3.74 -5.63 -2.60
N VAL A 208 -4.44 -5.05 -3.57
CA VAL A 208 -3.98 -3.88 -4.32
C VAL A 208 -4.83 -2.65 -4.01
N LEU A 209 -4.19 -1.48 -3.97
CA LEU A 209 -4.87 -0.20 -3.70
C LEU A 209 -5.63 0.32 -4.93
N ARG A 210 -5.21 -0.08 -6.12
CA ARG A 210 -5.92 0.18 -7.37
C ARG A 210 -6.47 -1.15 -7.86
N PRO A 211 -7.73 -1.48 -7.53
CA PRO A 211 -8.39 -2.61 -8.16
C PRO A 211 -8.31 -2.42 -9.68
N LYS A 212 -8.01 -3.50 -10.42
CA LYS A 212 -8.28 -3.46 -11.87
C LYS A 212 -9.75 -3.09 -12.01
N ALA A 213 -10.05 -2.06 -12.81
CA ALA A 213 -11.43 -1.69 -13.09
C ALA A 213 -12.17 -2.98 -13.46
N GLY A 214 -13.16 -3.35 -12.64
CA GLY A 214 -13.98 -4.52 -12.92
C GLY A 214 -14.59 -4.29 -14.29
N GLY A 215 -14.26 -5.15 -15.26
CA GLY A 215 -15.11 -5.30 -16.43
C GLY A 215 -16.46 -5.75 -15.89
N GLY A 216 -17.45 -4.86 -16.02
CA GLY A 216 -18.84 -5.22 -15.82
C GLY A 216 -19.28 -6.29 -16.81
#